data_AF-A0A6J1DIX7-F1
#
_entry.id   AF-A0A6J1DIX7-F1
#
_cell.length_a   1.000
_cell.length_b   1.000
_cell.length_c   1.000
_cell.angle_alpha   90.00
_cell.angle_beta   90.00
_cell.angle_gamma   90.00
#
_symmetry.space_group_name_H-M   'P 1'
#
loop_
_entity.id
_entity.type
_entity.pdbx_description
1 polymer ?
#
loop_
_entity_poly.entity_id
_entity_poly.type
_entity_poly.pdbx_seq_one_letter_code
_entity_poly.pdbx_strand_id
1 'polypeptide(L)'
;MAFDGAATLSGNLRRRHGDDGGKMAKKECGSGGGRGYCYQGIGKASCMRWTAEDVVHVARYHWIPCVFAMGLLFFMGVEYTLRMVPPASPPFDLGFVMTRPLHRVLSSWPQLNTLLAALNTVFVGMQTSYILWAWLIEGRPRATISALFMFTCRGILGYSTQLPLPQGFLGSEMDFPVGNVSFFLFFSGHVAGSVIASLDMRRMQRWGLAWTFDFLNLLQAIRLLGTRGHYTIDLAVGVGAGILFDSLAGHYEATQNSKNLDTQLPKTFA
;
A
#
# COMPACT_ATOMS: atom_id res chain seq x y z
N MET A 1 -7.32 4.86 -66.30
CA MET A 1 -5.95 5.17 -65.87
C MET A 1 -5.60 4.19 -64.77
N ALA A 2 -4.85 3.17 -65.15
CA ALA A 2 -4.24 2.18 -64.26
C ALA A 2 -2.73 2.49 -64.15
N PHE A 3 -2.15 2.22 -63.00
CA PHE A 3 -0.75 1.81 -62.75
C PHE A 3 -0.70 1.53 -61.23
N ASP A 4 -0.82 0.28 -60.76
CA ASP A 4 0.16 -0.83 -60.70
C ASP A 4 1.48 -0.53 -59.99
N GLY A 5 1.89 -1.44 -59.08
CA GLY A 5 3.29 -1.63 -58.74
C GLY A 5 3.58 -2.16 -57.33
N ALA A 6 3.64 -3.49 -57.18
CA ALA A 6 4.06 -4.23 -55.99
C ALA A 6 5.57 -4.55 -55.96
N ALA A 7 6.04 -5.04 -54.80
CA ALA A 7 7.30 -5.76 -54.51
C ALA A 7 8.62 -4.93 -54.58
N THR A 8 9.68 -5.17 -53.79
CA THR A 8 10.32 -6.46 -53.46
C THR A 8 11.28 -6.35 -52.26
N LEU A 9 11.39 -7.45 -51.49
CA LEU A 9 12.48 -7.78 -50.55
C LEU A 9 13.83 -8.01 -51.25
N SER A 10 14.93 -7.79 -50.51
CA SER A 10 16.27 -8.42 -50.55
C SER A 10 17.33 -7.32 -50.33
N GLY A 11 18.11 -7.30 -49.24
CA GLY A 11 19.11 -8.28 -48.88
C GLY A 11 20.49 -7.80 -49.35
N ASN A 12 21.36 -7.33 -48.44
CA ASN A 12 22.78 -7.71 -48.46
C ASN A 12 23.61 -7.19 -47.28
N LEU A 13 24.22 -8.16 -46.61
CA LEU A 13 25.47 -8.04 -45.87
C LEU A 13 26.58 -7.39 -46.71
N ARG A 14 27.36 -6.49 -46.11
CA ARG A 14 28.82 -6.49 -46.34
C ARG A 14 29.62 -5.82 -45.22
N ARG A 15 30.52 -6.62 -44.64
CA ARG A 15 31.66 -6.26 -43.78
C ARG A 15 32.68 -5.36 -44.49
N ARG A 16 33.31 -4.44 -43.74
CA ARG A 16 34.74 -4.01 -43.73
C ARG A 16 34.87 -3.02 -42.55
N HIS A 17 35.44 -3.33 -41.39
CA HIS A 17 36.84 -3.51 -40.95
C HIS A 17 37.81 -2.35 -41.32
N GLY A 18 38.39 -1.73 -40.28
CA GLY A 18 39.43 -0.68 -40.29
C GLY A 18 39.06 0.46 -39.33
N ASP A 19 39.28 0.39 -38.01
CA ASP A 19 40.51 0.55 -37.20
C ASP A 19 40.68 2.00 -36.68
N ASP A 20 41.39 2.15 -35.55
CA ASP A 20 41.56 3.29 -34.61
C ASP A 20 40.57 3.31 -33.43
N GLY A 21 40.93 3.05 -32.16
CA GLY A 21 42.24 3.00 -31.52
C GLY A 21 42.18 3.83 -30.23
N GLY A 22 41.90 3.20 -29.07
CA GLY A 22 41.73 3.94 -27.80
C GLY A 22 41.42 3.12 -26.54
N LYS A 23 42.03 1.94 -26.40
CA LYS A 23 42.24 1.18 -25.14
C LYS A 23 43.77 1.04 -25.03
N MET A 24 44.49 1.15 -23.92
CA MET A 24 44.25 1.03 -22.49
C MET A 24 45.37 1.81 -21.77
N ALA A 25 45.25 2.05 -20.46
CA ALA A 25 46.38 1.80 -19.56
C ALA A 25 45.91 1.60 -18.11
N LYS A 26 45.56 0.35 -17.80
CA LYS A 26 45.57 -0.17 -16.43
C LYS A 26 47.06 -0.24 -16.05
N LYS A 27 47.53 0.65 -15.19
CA LYS A 27 48.93 0.63 -14.74
C LYS A 27 49.06 -0.44 -13.67
N GLU A 28 49.66 -1.57 -14.04
CA GLU A 28 50.18 -2.58 -13.12
C GLU A 28 51.26 -1.93 -12.25
N CYS A 29 51.11 -2.02 -10.93
CA CYS A 29 52.21 -1.79 -9.99
C CYS A 29 53.04 -3.08 -9.94
N GLY A 30 54.27 -2.99 -10.46
CA GLY A 30 55.26 -4.06 -10.43
C GLY A 30 55.69 -4.43 -9.00
N SER A 31 56.06 -5.70 -8.86
CA SER A 31 56.64 -6.30 -7.67
C SER A 31 58.00 -5.69 -7.34
N GLY A 32 58.12 -5.08 -6.16
CA GLY A 32 59.37 -4.58 -5.59
C GLY A 32 59.20 -4.45 -4.09
N GLY A 33 59.97 -5.23 -3.33
CA GLY A 33 59.78 -5.49 -1.90
C GLY A 33 59.67 -4.26 -1.00
N GLY A 34 58.69 -4.30 -0.10
CA GLY A 34 58.49 -3.34 0.97
C GLY A 34 57.05 -3.38 1.45
N ARG A 35 56.82 -3.85 2.67
CA ARG A 35 55.50 -3.86 3.33
C ARG A 35 54.96 -2.44 3.41
N GLY A 36 54.10 -2.07 2.47
CA GLY A 36 53.32 -0.84 2.50
C GLY A 36 51.87 -1.20 2.20
N TYR A 37 51.07 -1.37 3.24
CA TYR A 37 49.62 -1.46 3.12
C TYR A 37 49.14 -0.17 2.44
N CYS A 38 48.74 -0.26 1.17
CA CYS A 38 48.09 0.84 0.47
C CYS A 38 46.72 1.02 1.12
N TYR A 39 46.62 1.98 2.03
CA TYR A 39 45.35 2.44 2.57
C TYR A 39 44.52 2.96 1.38
N GLN A 40 43.57 2.15 0.95
CA GLN A 40 42.49 2.56 0.07
C GLN A 40 41.75 3.69 0.80
N GLY A 41 42.05 4.93 0.39
CA GLY A 41 41.58 6.13 1.04
C GLY A 41 40.07 6.06 1.25
N ILE A 42 39.65 6.33 2.49
CA ILE A 42 38.25 6.52 2.87
C ILE A 42 37.69 7.57 1.90
N GLY A 43 36.89 7.12 0.94
CA GLY A 43 36.20 8.03 0.03
C GLY A 43 35.40 9.03 0.87
N LYS A 44 35.51 10.32 0.57
CA LYS A 44 34.77 11.37 1.29
C LYS A 44 33.31 10.95 1.41
N ALA A 45 32.77 10.94 2.63
CA ALA A 45 31.39 10.57 2.89
C ALA A 45 30.44 11.39 1.99
N SER A 46 29.36 10.76 1.52
CA SER A 46 28.44 11.37 0.54
C SER A 46 27.95 12.75 0.98
N CYS A 47 27.71 12.95 2.29
CA CYS A 47 27.31 14.23 2.88
C CYS A 47 28.34 15.36 2.72
N MET A 48 29.63 15.05 2.57
CA MET A 48 30.69 16.05 2.39
C MET A 48 30.79 16.58 0.95
N ARG A 49 29.97 16.04 0.03
CA ARG A 49 29.86 16.51 -1.37
C ARG A 49 28.64 17.39 -1.61
N TRP A 50 27.77 17.55 -0.61
CA TRP A 50 26.53 18.31 -0.76
C TRP A 50 26.82 19.81 -0.76
N THR A 51 26.32 20.49 -1.77
CA THR A 51 26.31 21.95 -1.85
C THR A 51 24.97 22.52 -1.37
N ALA A 52 24.91 23.82 -1.08
CA ALA A 52 23.65 24.48 -0.73
C ALA A 52 22.60 24.37 -1.86
N GLU A 53 23.04 24.29 -3.11
CA GLU A 53 22.19 24.07 -4.28
C GLU A 53 21.56 22.66 -4.25
N ASP A 54 22.32 21.64 -3.86
CA ASP A 54 21.80 20.27 -3.73
C ASP A 54 20.72 20.17 -2.63
N VAL A 55 20.90 20.89 -1.51
CA VAL A 55 19.91 20.92 -0.43
C VAL A 55 18.60 21.58 -0.89
N VAL A 56 18.70 22.71 -1.60
CA VAL A 56 17.53 23.40 -2.16
C VAL A 56 16.87 22.55 -3.25
N HIS A 57 17.65 21.83 -4.04
CA HIS A 57 17.15 20.90 -5.05
C HIS A 57 16.36 19.75 -4.41
N VAL A 58 16.90 19.12 -3.36
CA VAL A 58 16.20 18.09 -2.60
C VAL A 58 14.92 18.64 -1.98
N ALA A 59 14.94 19.83 -1.39
CA ALA A 59 13.74 20.44 -0.81
C ALA A 59 12.63 20.70 -1.84
N ARG A 60 12.98 21.07 -3.09
CA ARG A 60 12.01 21.35 -4.16
C ARG A 60 11.51 20.10 -4.87
N TYR A 61 12.41 19.17 -5.22
CA TYR A 61 12.07 18.01 -6.05
C TYR A 61 11.75 16.75 -5.23
N HIS A 62 12.24 16.68 -3.99
CA HIS A 62 11.98 15.59 -3.03
C HIS A 62 11.34 16.12 -1.74
N TRP A 63 10.32 16.96 -1.89
CA TRP A 63 9.61 17.57 -0.76
C TRP A 63 8.98 16.54 0.20
N ILE A 64 8.57 15.36 -0.30
CA ILE A 64 7.97 14.29 0.52
C ILE A 64 8.97 13.81 1.59
N PRO A 65 10.18 13.29 1.26
CA PRO A 65 11.21 12.98 2.25
C PRO A 65 11.51 14.11 3.24
N CYS A 66 11.51 15.38 2.79
CA CYS A 66 11.74 16.52 3.67
C CYS A 66 10.61 16.71 4.69
N VAL A 67 9.35 16.57 4.27
CA VAL A 67 8.19 16.61 5.17
C VAL A 67 8.25 15.46 6.18
N PHE A 68 8.62 14.25 5.74
CA PHE A 68 8.82 13.11 6.64
C PHE A 68 9.97 13.33 7.62
N ALA A 69 11.08 13.94 7.18
CA ALA A 69 12.21 14.27 8.06
C ALA A 69 11.82 15.30 9.13
N MET A 70 11.11 16.37 8.74
CA MET A 70 10.57 17.34 9.70
C MET A 70 9.58 16.70 10.67
N GLY A 71 8.68 15.85 10.15
CA GLY A 71 7.75 15.09 10.96
C GLY A 71 8.44 14.15 11.94
N LEU A 72 9.50 13.45 11.52
CA LEU A 72 10.32 12.59 12.38
C LEU A 72 10.91 13.38 13.54
N LEU A 73 11.55 14.52 13.26
CA LEU A 73 12.14 15.36 14.31
C LEU A 73 11.08 15.90 15.28
N PHE A 74 9.92 16.32 14.76
CA PHE A 74 8.79 16.74 15.58
C PHE A 74 8.31 15.60 16.50
N PHE A 75 8.08 14.41 15.96
CA PHE A 75 7.58 13.28 16.74
C PHE A 75 8.62 12.71 17.71
N MET A 76 9.92 12.79 17.41
CA MET A 76 10.96 12.51 18.40
C MET A 76 10.84 13.47 19.60
N GLY A 77 10.64 14.77 19.36
CA GLY A 77 10.39 15.74 20.43
C GLY A 77 9.12 15.44 21.24
N VAL A 78 8.04 15.04 20.57
CA VAL A 78 6.80 14.59 21.22
C VAL A 78 7.08 13.34 22.06
N GLU A 79 7.74 12.32 21.52
CA GLU A 79 8.05 11.07 22.23
C GLU A 79 8.86 11.32 23.51
N TYR A 80 9.86 12.20 23.47
CA TYR A 80 10.65 12.57 24.66
C TYR A 80 9.86 13.31 25.74
N THR A 81 8.73 13.92 25.38
CA THR A 81 7.88 14.69 26.31
C THR A 81 6.55 14.01 26.61
N LEU A 82 6.25 12.90 25.94
CA LEU A 82 5.00 12.17 26.05
C LEU A 82 4.93 11.44 27.38
N ARG A 83 3.86 11.67 28.13
CA ARG A 83 3.56 10.86 29.31
C ARG A 83 2.78 9.63 28.89
N MET A 84 3.30 8.45 29.23
CA MET A 84 2.61 7.19 28.96
C MET A 84 1.25 7.15 29.67
N VAL A 85 0.26 6.61 28.96
CA VAL A 85 -1.08 6.38 29.50
C VAL A 85 -0.99 5.33 30.60
N PRO A 86 -1.58 5.55 31.79
CA PRO A 86 -1.56 4.57 32.88
C PRO A 86 -2.13 3.19 32.47
N PRO A 87 -1.64 2.08 33.04
CA PRO A 87 -2.11 0.74 32.69
C PRO A 87 -3.61 0.50 32.95
N ALA A 88 -4.20 1.22 33.91
CA ALA A 88 -5.62 1.10 34.27
C ALA A 88 -6.56 1.96 33.41
N SER A 89 -6.02 2.85 32.57
CA SER A 89 -6.82 3.71 31.70
C SER A 89 -7.00 3.12 30.30
N PRO A 90 -8.13 3.39 29.63
CA PRO A 90 -8.34 2.92 28.27
C PRO A 90 -7.28 3.53 27.32
N PRO A 91 -6.97 2.85 26.19
CA PRO A 91 -6.03 3.38 25.20
C PRO A 91 -6.45 4.77 24.73
N PHE A 92 -5.48 5.69 24.69
CA PHE A 92 -5.71 7.02 24.14
C PHE A 92 -5.74 6.97 22.61
N ASP A 93 -6.77 7.56 22.02
CA ASP A 93 -6.95 7.61 20.57
C ASP A 93 -7.34 9.02 20.12
N LEU A 94 -6.54 9.61 19.22
CA LEU A 94 -6.76 10.97 18.75
C LEU A 94 -8.02 11.09 17.89
N GLY A 95 -8.30 10.09 17.04
CA GLY A 95 -9.51 10.07 16.23
C GLY A 95 -10.76 10.08 17.10
N PHE A 96 -10.76 9.35 18.21
CA PHE A 96 -11.83 9.40 19.21
C PHE A 96 -12.01 10.77 19.84
N VAL A 97 -10.93 11.52 20.07
CA VAL A 97 -11.02 12.92 20.55
C VAL A 97 -11.66 13.80 19.48
N MET A 98 -11.23 13.65 18.23
CA MET A 98 -11.73 14.44 17.09
C MET A 98 -13.21 14.13 16.78
N THR A 99 -13.63 12.87 16.94
CA THR A 99 -15.01 12.44 16.67
C THR A 99 -15.94 12.51 17.88
N ARG A 100 -15.52 13.10 19.01
CA ARG A 100 -16.39 13.35 20.19
C ARG A 100 -17.75 13.99 19.86
N PRO A 101 -17.85 15.05 19.03
CA PRO A 101 -19.15 15.65 18.73
C PRO A 101 -20.05 14.68 17.96
N LEU A 102 -19.49 13.98 16.97
CA LEU A 102 -20.20 12.95 16.22
C LEU A 102 -20.68 11.82 17.14
N HIS A 103 -19.81 11.35 18.04
CA HIS A 103 -20.16 10.34 19.03
C HIS A 103 -21.35 10.76 19.90
N ARG A 104 -21.38 12.02 20.38
CA ARG A 104 -22.52 12.55 21.14
C ARG A 104 -23.81 12.54 20.32
N VAL A 105 -23.76 13.00 19.07
CA VAL A 105 -24.93 13.00 18.18
C VAL A 105 -25.45 11.58 17.98
N LEU A 106 -24.57 10.63 17.64
CA LEU A 106 -24.94 9.23 17.43
C LEU A 106 -25.48 8.57 18.70
N SER A 107 -24.94 8.92 19.88
CA SER A 107 -25.45 8.43 21.17
C SER A 107 -26.84 8.98 21.49
N SER A 108 -27.13 10.22 21.09
CA SER A 108 -28.42 10.88 21.31
C SER A 108 -29.50 10.48 20.30
N TRP A 109 -29.11 9.93 19.15
CA TRP A 109 -30.02 9.58 18.05
C TRP A 109 -29.77 8.14 17.56
N PRO A 110 -30.30 7.13 18.26
CA PRO A 110 -30.06 5.71 17.94
C PRO A 110 -30.51 5.31 16.53
N GLN A 111 -31.60 5.89 16.02
CA GLN A 111 -32.09 5.61 14.67
C GLN A 111 -31.10 6.05 13.59
N LEU A 112 -30.43 7.20 13.79
CA LEU A 112 -29.37 7.64 12.89
C LEU A 112 -28.17 6.68 12.94
N ASN A 113 -27.78 6.21 14.13
CA ASN A 113 -26.72 5.20 14.23
C ASN A 113 -27.07 3.92 13.47
N THR A 114 -28.30 3.42 13.61
CA THR A 114 -28.77 2.23 12.90
C THR A 114 -28.86 2.43 11.40
N LEU A 115 -29.29 3.61 10.94
CA LEU A 115 -29.28 3.93 9.51
C LEU A 115 -27.86 3.94 8.95
N LEU A 116 -26.93 4.60 9.64
CA LEU A 116 -25.52 4.64 9.24
C LEU A 116 -24.85 3.25 9.32
N ALA A 117 -25.27 2.40 10.25
CA ALA A 117 -24.86 1.00 10.34
C ALA A 117 -25.33 0.22 9.11
N ALA A 118 -26.61 0.33 8.75
CA ALA A 118 -27.16 -0.30 7.58
C ALA A 118 -26.45 0.15 6.28
N LEU A 119 -26.17 1.45 6.14
CA LEU A 119 -25.42 1.98 4.99
C LEU A 119 -23.99 1.43 4.92
N ASN A 120 -23.29 1.34 6.04
CA ASN A 120 -21.97 0.70 6.09
C ASN A 120 -22.05 -0.78 5.67
N THR A 121 -23.05 -1.51 6.15
CA THR A 121 -23.23 -2.93 5.81
C THR A 121 -23.57 -3.12 4.33
N VAL A 122 -24.39 -2.25 3.75
CA VAL A 122 -24.61 -2.21 2.29
C VAL A 122 -23.30 -1.98 1.56
N PHE A 123 -22.49 -1.03 2.01
CA PHE A 123 -21.21 -0.74 1.38
C PHE A 123 -20.22 -1.92 1.47
N VAL A 124 -20.19 -2.65 2.59
CA VAL A 124 -19.42 -3.91 2.70
C VAL A 124 -19.92 -4.96 1.72
N GLY A 125 -21.25 -5.08 1.59
CA GLY A 125 -21.88 -5.92 0.59
C GLY A 125 -21.39 -5.56 -0.81
N MET A 126 -21.41 -4.26 -1.16
CA MET A 126 -20.90 -3.77 -2.44
C MET A 126 -19.42 -4.10 -2.67
N GLN A 127 -18.56 -3.95 -1.66
CA GLN A 127 -17.14 -4.33 -1.75
C GLN A 127 -16.98 -5.81 -2.06
N THR A 128 -17.67 -6.66 -1.30
CA THR A 128 -17.63 -8.11 -1.46
C THR A 128 -18.16 -8.52 -2.82
N SER A 129 -19.31 -7.99 -3.23
CA SER A 129 -19.91 -8.24 -4.55
C SER A 129 -18.98 -7.81 -5.68
N TYR A 130 -18.32 -6.65 -5.56
CA TYR A 130 -17.38 -6.19 -6.58
C TYR A 130 -16.16 -7.11 -6.71
N ILE A 131 -15.55 -7.52 -5.59
CA ILE A 131 -14.39 -8.42 -5.61
C ILE A 131 -14.76 -9.78 -6.22
N LEU A 132 -15.90 -10.33 -5.81
CA LEU A 132 -16.40 -11.59 -6.38
C LEU A 132 -16.76 -11.45 -7.86
N TRP A 133 -17.37 -10.34 -8.27
CA TRP A 133 -17.66 -10.03 -9.67
C TRP A 133 -16.37 -9.97 -10.51
N ALA A 134 -15.36 -9.24 -10.04
CA ALA A 134 -14.07 -9.10 -10.71
C ALA A 134 -13.41 -10.46 -10.94
N TRP A 135 -13.55 -11.39 -10.00
CA TRP A 135 -13.03 -12.75 -10.15
C TRP A 135 -13.91 -13.64 -11.02
N LEU A 136 -15.19 -13.79 -10.69
CA LEU A 136 -16.07 -14.79 -11.32
C LEU A 136 -16.47 -14.43 -12.75
N ILE A 137 -16.59 -13.13 -13.04
CA ILE A 137 -17.16 -12.67 -14.32
C ILE A 137 -16.09 -12.02 -15.19
N GLU A 138 -15.21 -11.21 -14.60
CA GLU A 138 -14.12 -10.59 -15.35
C GLU A 138 -12.86 -11.47 -15.39
N GLY A 139 -12.80 -12.56 -14.62
CA GLY A 139 -11.68 -13.50 -14.61
C GLY A 139 -10.40 -12.92 -14.00
N ARG A 140 -10.50 -11.87 -13.19
CA ARG A 140 -9.36 -11.13 -12.60
C ARG A 140 -9.19 -11.52 -11.12
N PRO A 141 -8.27 -12.45 -10.78
CA PRO A 141 -8.20 -13.01 -9.43
C PRO A 141 -7.51 -12.09 -8.42
N ARG A 142 -6.78 -11.05 -8.86
CA ARG A 142 -5.95 -10.18 -8.02
C ARG A 142 -6.65 -9.66 -6.77
N ALA A 143 -7.79 -9.01 -6.96
CA ALA A 143 -8.55 -8.43 -5.86
C ALA A 143 -9.00 -9.50 -4.84
N THR A 144 -9.35 -10.69 -5.32
CA THR A 144 -9.73 -11.82 -4.47
C THR A 144 -8.53 -12.38 -3.71
N ILE A 145 -7.38 -12.54 -4.35
CA ILE A 145 -6.13 -12.98 -3.70
C ILE A 145 -5.73 -11.97 -2.61
N SER A 146 -5.79 -10.68 -2.91
CA SER A 146 -5.54 -9.62 -1.94
C SER A 146 -6.49 -9.69 -0.75
N ALA A 147 -7.79 -9.89 -1.00
CA ALA A 147 -8.78 -10.03 0.06
C ALA A 147 -8.51 -11.26 0.93
N LEU A 148 -8.13 -12.40 0.33
CA LEU A 148 -7.77 -13.61 1.06
C LEU A 148 -6.55 -13.41 1.97
N PHE A 149 -5.47 -12.81 1.43
CA PHE A 149 -4.29 -12.48 2.25
C PHE A 149 -4.66 -11.54 3.38
N MET A 150 -5.42 -10.49 3.08
CA MET A 150 -5.84 -9.49 4.04
C MET A 150 -6.67 -10.08 5.18
N PHE A 151 -7.75 -10.81 4.88
CA PHE A 151 -8.61 -11.40 5.91
C PHE A 151 -7.91 -12.48 6.73
N THR A 152 -7.03 -13.27 6.10
CA THR A 152 -6.23 -14.28 6.81
C THR A 152 -5.26 -13.62 7.79
N CYS A 153 -4.49 -12.63 7.34
CA CYS A 153 -3.57 -11.90 8.20
C CYS A 153 -4.30 -11.12 9.30
N ARG A 154 -5.47 -10.52 9.00
CA ARG A 154 -6.33 -9.88 10.00
C ARG A 154 -6.78 -10.87 11.06
N GLY A 155 -7.19 -12.09 10.68
CA GLY A 155 -7.57 -13.14 11.63
C GLY A 155 -6.42 -13.56 12.55
N ILE A 156 -5.22 -13.75 11.99
CA ILE A 156 -4.02 -14.10 12.77
C ILE A 156 -3.66 -12.97 13.73
N LEU A 157 -3.50 -11.74 13.24
CA LEU A 157 -3.07 -10.60 14.06
C LEU A 157 -4.12 -10.21 15.10
N GLY A 158 -5.40 -10.23 14.73
CA GLY A 158 -6.49 -9.94 15.66
C GLY A 158 -6.62 -10.98 16.77
N TYR A 159 -6.28 -12.25 16.50
CA TYR A 159 -6.22 -13.28 17.53
C TYR A 159 -4.96 -13.15 18.40
N SER A 160 -3.80 -12.88 17.79
CA SER A 160 -2.54 -12.69 18.50
C SER A 160 -2.50 -11.42 19.35
N THR A 161 -3.31 -10.41 19.03
CA THR A 161 -3.37 -9.14 19.75
C THR A 161 -4.81 -8.64 19.80
N GLN A 162 -5.46 -8.88 20.93
CA GLN A 162 -6.81 -8.40 21.18
C GLN A 162 -6.77 -7.03 21.84
N LEU A 163 -7.24 -6.01 21.12
CA LEU A 163 -7.46 -4.69 21.68
C LEU A 163 -8.78 -4.70 22.48
N PRO A 164 -8.83 -4.03 23.64
CA PRO A 164 -10.08 -3.93 24.40
C PRO A 164 -11.09 -3.12 23.60
N LEU A 165 -12.36 -3.54 23.66
CA LEU A 165 -13.47 -2.79 23.07
C LEU A 165 -13.51 -1.39 23.72
N PRO A 166 -13.51 -0.31 22.91
CA PRO A 166 -13.53 1.05 23.45
C PRO A 166 -14.73 1.32 24.37
N GLN A 167 -14.49 2.04 25.46
CA GLN A 167 -15.56 2.50 26.36
C GLN A 167 -16.54 3.39 25.58
N GLY A 168 -17.83 3.05 25.64
CA GLY A 168 -18.88 3.75 24.90
C GLY A 168 -19.08 3.27 23.47
N PHE A 169 -18.66 2.06 23.12
CA PHE A 169 -18.98 1.47 21.82
C PHE A 169 -20.50 1.51 21.55
N LEU A 170 -20.89 2.14 20.43
CA LEU A 170 -22.27 2.23 19.98
C LEU A 170 -22.52 1.17 18.90
N GLY A 171 -22.73 -0.07 19.33
CA GLY A 171 -23.12 -1.15 18.44
C GLY A 171 -24.55 -0.95 17.92
N SER A 172 -24.79 -1.37 16.69
CA SER A 172 -26.12 -1.54 16.11
C SER A 172 -26.28 -3.00 15.66
N GLU A 173 -27.49 -3.55 15.74
CA GLU A 173 -27.78 -4.90 15.22
C GLU A 173 -27.51 -5.03 13.71
N MET A 174 -27.48 -3.90 13.00
CA MET A 174 -27.19 -3.82 11.58
C MET A 174 -25.69 -3.70 11.28
N ASP A 175 -24.81 -3.63 12.28
CA ASP A 175 -23.36 -3.62 12.05
C ASP A 175 -22.87 -4.97 11.56
N PHE A 176 -21.99 -4.97 10.56
CA PHE A 176 -21.33 -6.19 10.08
C PHE A 176 -19.99 -6.42 10.81
N PRO A 177 -19.72 -7.62 11.35
CA PRO A 177 -20.54 -8.85 11.33
C PRO A 177 -21.82 -8.74 12.16
N VAL A 178 -22.94 -9.18 11.58
CA VAL A 178 -24.29 -9.07 12.17
C VAL A 178 -24.37 -9.90 13.46
N GLY A 179 -24.77 -9.26 14.55
CA GLY A 179 -24.98 -9.89 15.84
C GLY A 179 -23.90 -9.57 16.88
N ASN A 180 -24.12 -10.02 18.11
CA ASN A 180 -23.24 -9.78 19.27
C ASN A 180 -22.02 -10.72 19.24
N VAL A 181 -21.35 -10.79 18.08
CA VAL A 181 -20.19 -11.64 17.84
C VAL A 181 -18.91 -10.89 18.14
N SER A 182 -17.98 -11.53 18.85
CA SER A 182 -16.64 -11.01 19.05
C SER A 182 -15.98 -10.74 17.68
N PHE A 183 -15.67 -9.49 17.39
CA PHE A 183 -15.04 -9.09 16.14
C PHE A 183 -13.59 -8.66 16.37
N PHE A 184 -12.72 -8.98 15.41
CA PHE A 184 -11.34 -8.53 15.44
C PHE A 184 -11.27 -7.01 15.15
N LEU A 185 -10.79 -6.25 16.14
CA LEU A 185 -10.56 -4.80 16.02
C LEU A 185 -9.35 -4.50 15.12
N PHE A 186 -8.23 -5.18 15.35
CA PHE A 186 -6.99 -4.92 14.62
C PHE A 186 -6.80 -5.84 13.41
N PHE A 187 -6.50 -5.35 12.20
CA PHE A 187 -6.70 -4.00 11.64
C PHE A 187 -7.99 -3.96 10.82
N SER A 188 -8.56 -2.79 10.50
CA SER A 188 -9.89 -2.67 9.87
C SER A 188 -9.99 -3.33 8.48
N GLY A 189 -10.75 -4.42 8.39
CA GLY A 189 -11.01 -5.16 7.14
C GLY A 189 -11.97 -4.43 6.21
N HIS A 190 -12.86 -3.60 6.78
CA HIS A 190 -13.75 -2.70 6.04
C HIS A 190 -12.96 -1.69 5.19
N VAL A 191 -11.97 -1.06 5.83
CA VAL A 191 -11.10 -0.09 5.17
C VAL A 191 -10.15 -0.78 4.19
N ALA A 192 -9.59 -1.93 4.58
CA ALA A 192 -8.70 -2.67 3.70
C ALA A 192 -9.41 -3.22 2.44
N GLY A 193 -10.62 -3.76 2.59
CA GLY A 193 -11.42 -4.31 1.48
C GLY A 193 -11.85 -3.24 0.47
N SER A 194 -12.30 -2.08 0.94
CA SER A 194 -12.61 -0.94 0.06
C SER A 194 -11.39 -0.39 -0.66
N VAL A 195 -10.21 -0.34 0.00
CA VAL A 195 -8.94 0.05 -0.64
C VAL A 195 -8.55 -0.94 -1.74
N ILE A 196 -8.65 -2.25 -1.48
CA ILE A 196 -8.38 -3.29 -2.49
C ILE A 196 -9.31 -3.12 -3.70
N ALA A 197 -10.62 -2.94 -3.44
CA ALA A 197 -11.60 -2.73 -4.50
C ALA A 197 -11.32 -1.45 -5.31
N SER A 198 -11.02 -0.33 -4.65
CA SER A 198 -10.70 0.95 -5.29
C SER A 198 -9.41 0.87 -6.13
N LEU A 199 -8.35 0.24 -5.61
CA LEU A 199 -7.11 0.02 -6.37
C LEU A 199 -7.35 -0.83 -7.62
N ASP A 200 -8.20 -1.85 -7.53
CA ASP A 200 -8.58 -2.66 -8.67
C ASP A 200 -9.39 -1.88 -9.72
N MET A 201 -10.34 -1.05 -9.29
CA MET A 201 -11.10 -0.17 -10.18
C MET A 201 -10.20 0.83 -10.92
N ARG A 202 -9.21 1.41 -10.23
CA ARG A 202 -8.24 2.34 -10.83
C ARG A 202 -7.40 1.66 -11.91
N ARG A 203 -6.99 0.40 -11.69
CA ARG A 203 -6.29 -0.38 -12.73
C ARG A 203 -7.13 -0.57 -13.99
N MET A 204 -8.44 -0.72 -13.82
CA MET A 204 -9.39 -0.84 -14.93
C MET A 204 -9.87 0.51 -15.49
N GLN A 205 -9.24 1.63 -15.11
CA GLN A 205 -9.62 2.98 -15.53
C GLN A 205 -11.07 3.36 -15.14
N ARG A 206 -11.67 2.69 -14.15
CA ARG A 206 -13.01 2.98 -13.62
C ARG A 206 -12.94 4.04 -12.52
N TRP A 207 -12.37 5.19 -12.85
CA TRP A 207 -12.02 6.25 -11.88
C TRP A 207 -13.21 6.74 -11.07
N GLY A 208 -14.38 6.94 -11.69
CA GLY A 208 -15.58 7.41 -10.98
C GLY A 208 -16.04 6.44 -9.88
N LEU A 209 -15.98 5.14 -10.16
CA LEU A 209 -16.33 4.11 -9.18
C LEU A 209 -15.28 4.04 -8.06
N ALA A 210 -13.99 4.14 -8.41
CA ALA A 210 -12.91 4.20 -7.42
C ALA A 210 -13.08 5.38 -6.46
N TRP A 211 -13.31 6.59 -6.99
CA TRP A 211 -13.56 7.78 -6.18
C TRP A 211 -14.78 7.63 -5.28
N THR A 212 -15.84 6.99 -5.78
CA THR A 212 -17.05 6.71 -4.99
C THR A 212 -16.72 5.78 -3.82
N PHE A 213 -15.96 4.71 -4.07
CA PHE A 213 -15.52 3.77 -3.04
C PHE A 213 -14.60 4.44 -2.01
N ASP A 214 -13.68 5.31 -2.42
CA ASP A 214 -12.81 6.05 -1.51
C ASP A 214 -13.61 7.01 -0.62
N PHE A 215 -14.60 7.70 -1.19
CA PHE A 215 -15.47 8.59 -0.44
C PHE A 215 -16.35 7.84 0.56
N LEU A 216 -16.97 6.73 0.14
CA LEU A 216 -17.76 5.88 1.03
C LEU A 216 -16.90 5.24 2.12
N ASN A 217 -15.65 4.86 1.80
CA ASN A 217 -14.69 4.37 2.78
C ASN A 217 -14.33 5.43 3.82
N LEU A 218 -14.14 6.68 3.40
CA LEU A 218 -13.91 7.79 4.34
C LEU A 218 -15.10 7.98 5.29
N LEU A 219 -16.34 7.97 4.76
CA LEU A 219 -17.54 8.05 5.60
C LEU A 219 -17.64 6.87 6.56
N GLN A 220 -17.34 5.66 6.08
CA GLN A 220 -17.29 4.45 6.89
C GLN A 220 -16.25 4.56 8.01
N ALA A 221 -15.04 5.06 7.72
CA ALA A 221 -13.99 5.29 8.70
C ALA A 221 -14.39 6.33 9.75
N ILE A 222 -14.98 7.46 9.34
CA ILE A 222 -15.49 8.50 10.25
C ILE A 222 -16.56 7.93 11.17
N ARG A 223 -17.51 7.14 10.64
CA ARG A 223 -18.52 6.48 11.44
C ARG A 223 -17.91 5.50 12.44
N LEU A 224 -16.99 4.64 12.01
CA LEU A 224 -16.33 3.66 12.88
C LEU A 224 -15.55 4.35 14.03
N LEU A 225 -14.93 5.51 13.78
CA LEU A 225 -14.35 6.35 14.84
C LEU A 225 -15.42 6.98 15.74
N GLY A 226 -16.53 7.46 15.16
CA GLY A 226 -17.64 8.10 15.88
C GLY A 226 -18.41 7.13 16.79
N THR A 227 -18.60 5.89 16.37
CA THR A 227 -19.24 4.83 17.16
C THR A 227 -18.27 4.14 18.11
N ARG A 228 -16.99 4.52 18.09
CA ARG A 228 -15.91 3.87 18.84
C ARG A 228 -15.75 2.38 18.49
N GLY A 229 -16.05 2.03 17.24
CA GLY A 229 -15.96 0.66 16.73
C GLY A 229 -14.57 0.25 16.24
N HIS A 230 -13.67 1.21 16.00
CA HIS A 230 -12.26 0.96 15.66
C HIS A 230 -11.38 2.07 16.18
N TYR A 231 -10.16 1.74 16.59
CA TYR A 231 -9.12 2.72 16.87
C TYR A 231 -8.63 3.35 15.56
N THR A 232 -8.11 4.58 15.63
CA THR A 232 -7.48 5.28 14.50
C THR A 232 -6.36 4.43 13.89
N ILE A 233 -5.60 3.73 14.72
CA ILE A 233 -4.54 2.83 14.25
C ILE A 233 -5.09 1.65 13.44
N ASP A 234 -6.27 1.12 13.79
CA ASP A 234 -6.89 0.01 13.06
C ASP A 234 -7.25 0.45 11.64
N LEU A 235 -7.71 1.69 11.47
CA LEU A 235 -8.09 2.26 10.18
C LEU A 235 -6.85 2.57 9.34
N ALA A 236 -5.83 3.18 9.94
CA ALA A 236 -4.57 3.50 9.26
C ALA A 236 -3.85 2.23 8.79
N VAL A 237 -3.73 1.23 9.66
CA VAL A 237 -3.16 -0.08 9.30
C VAL A 237 -4.06 -0.79 8.30
N GLY A 238 -5.40 -0.61 8.35
CA GLY A 238 -6.32 -1.12 7.34
C GLY A 238 -6.03 -0.58 5.94
N VAL A 239 -5.79 0.73 5.79
CA VAL A 239 -5.37 1.31 4.50
C VAL A 239 -4.04 0.72 4.04
N GLY A 240 -3.04 0.69 4.93
CA GLY A 240 -1.72 0.14 4.62
C GLY A 240 -1.78 -1.33 4.22
N ALA A 241 -2.58 -2.13 4.91
CA ALA A 241 -2.83 -3.53 4.61
C ALA A 241 -3.47 -3.70 3.23
N GLY A 242 -4.49 -2.89 2.89
CA GLY A 242 -5.11 -2.94 1.56
C GLY A 242 -4.08 -2.72 0.43
N ILE A 243 -3.21 -1.73 0.57
CA ILE A 243 -2.13 -1.44 -0.40
C ILE A 243 -1.10 -2.58 -0.43
N LEU A 244 -0.64 -3.04 0.75
CA LEU A 244 0.37 -4.08 0.87
C LEU A 244 -0.11 -5.40 0.24
N PHE A 245 -1.31 -5.86 0.58
CA PHE A 245 -1.86 -7.11 0.07
C PHE A 245 -2.25 -7.01 -1.41
N ASP A 246 -2.61 -5.83 -1.90
CA ASP A 246 -2.74 -5.59 -3.34
C ASP A 246 -1.41 -5.73 -4.08
N SER A 247 -0.33 -5.18 -3.52
CA SER A 247 1.03 -5.31 -4.08
C SER A 247 1.51 -6.76 -4.05
N LEU A 248 1.31 -7.47 -2.94
CA LEU A 248 1.69 -8.88 -2.79
C LEU A 248 0.94 -9.78 -3.77
N ALA A 249 -0.37 -9.56 -3.95
CA ALA A 249 -1.14 -10.30 -4.94
C ALA A 249 -0.63 -10.03 -6.37
N GLY A 250 -0.26 -8.78 -6.69
CA GLY A 250 0.36 -8.44 -7.97
C GLY A 250 1.67 -9.19 -8.21
N HIS A 251 2.54 -9.28 -7.21
CA HIS A 251 3.78 -10.06 -7.32
C HIS A 251 3.52 -11.57 -7.45
N TYR A 252 2.52 -12.09 -6.73
CA TYR A 252 2.11 -13.49 -6.83
C TYR A 252 1.63 -13.84 -8.23
N GLU A 253 0.74 -13.03 -8.81
CA GLU A 253 0.24 -13.22 -10.18
C GLU A 253 1.35 -13.14 -11.22
N ALA A 254 2.24 -12.14 -11.12
CA ALA A 254 3.37 -12.00 -12.03
C ALA A 254 4.28 -13.24 -12.01
N THR A 255 4.56 -13.76 -10.81
CA THR A 255 5.41 -14.96 -10.65
C THR A 255 4.75 -16.21 -11.25
N GLN A 256 3.44 -16.38 -11.07
CA GLN A 256 2.72 -17.52 -11.65
C GLN A 256 2.66 -17.44 -13.17
N ASN A 257 2.46 -16.24 -13.71
CA ASN A 257 2.46 -16.02 -15.16
C ASN A 257 3.82 -16.36 -15.77
N SER A 258 4.93 -15.95 -15.15
CA SER A 258 6.28 -16.32 -15.58
C SER A 258 6.51 -17.83 -15.58
N LYS A 259 6.11 -18.54 -14.51
CA LYS A 259 6.23 -20.02 -14.45
C LYS A 259 5.44 -20.73 -15.54
N ASN A 260 4.24 -20.23 -15.86
CA ASN A 260 3.41 -20.80 -16.92
C ASN A 260 4.05 -20.61 -18.30
N LEU A 261 4.64 -19.44 -18.58
CA LEU A 261 5.40 -19.17 -19.80
C LEU A 261 6.61 -20.11 -19.95
N ASP A 262 7.39 -20.26 -18.87
CA ASP A 262 8.56 -21.15 -18.84
C ASP A 262 8.20 -22.62 -18.99
N THR A 263 6.96 -23.01 -18.68
CA THR A 263 6.47 -24.40 -18.85
C THR A 263 5.91 -24.65 -20.26
N GLN A 264 5.50 -23.60 -20.98
CA GLN A 264 4.99 -23.68 -22.36
C GLN A 264 6.14 -23.67 -23.40
N LEU A 265 7.20 -22.90 -23.16
CA LEU A 265 8.41 -22.84 -23.99
C LEU A 265 9.10 -24.20 -24.24
N PRO A 266 9.28 -25.10 -23.25
CA PRO A 266 9.93 -26.40 -23.47
C PRO A 266 9.06 -27.37 -24.30
N LYS A 267 7.78 -27.06 -24.55
CA LYS A 267 6.88 -27.88 -25.38
C LYS A 267 6.80 -27.44 -26.84
N THR A 268 7.36 -26.29 -27.19
CA THR A 268 7.32 -25.73 -28.56
C THR A 268 8.62 -25.93 -29.34
N PHE A 269 9.66 -26.46 -28.70
CA PHE A 269 10.97 -26.77 -29.30
C PHE A 269 11.31 -28.27 -29.35
N ALA A 270 10.29 -29.14 -29.26
CA ALA A 270 10.39 -30.58 -29.47
C ALA A 270 9.42 -30.99 -30.59
#